data_AF-A0A1I3P886-F1
#
_entry.id   AF-A0A1I3P886-F1
#
_cell.length_a   1.000
_cell.length_b   1.000
_cell.length_c   1.000
_cell.angle_alpha   90.00
_cell.angle_beta   90.00
_cell.angle_gamma   90.00
#
_symmetry.space_group_name_H-M   'P 1'
#
loop_
_entity.id
_entity.type
_entity.pdbx_description
1 polymer ?
#
loop_
_entity_poly.entity_id
_entity_poly.type
_entity_poly.pdbx_seq_one_letter_code
_entity_poly.pdbx_strand_id
1 'polypeptide(L)'
;MSRIAIASITALLIVGQARAAEPITLRDMGSFHVGGRLVEISGKPVKEVVFAPGGVPAKVDPNGTYQVEQMYVQYFLPANEKGAYPLLMWHGGGLTGVTYETTPDGREGWLNYFLRKGWAVYNSDAVERGRAGWAQYPDVFKSEPVFLTTANPFERFRIGDGPNSYDPDPAKRKVLPGNQFPVEGYENFVKQNVPRWTTTDDATIAAYIAEIDRVGPSVILFHSQAGSFGFKVAQARPDKVKALIAIEPAGIGDPARADVLKNIPTLIIYGDYIERDSRWPKIRANGIAFADAIKAAGGSVDIVDLPQAGIKGNSHLVMMDKNNLEVAALIQKWLEGKGLTK
;
A
#
# COMPACT_ATOMS: atom_id res chain seq x y z
N MET A 1 52.11 4.35 -59.62
CA MET A 1 50.84 3.86 -59.04
C MET A 1 50.99 3.90 -57.52
N SER A 2 50.44 4.92 -56.88
CA SER A 2 50.52 5.13 -55.42
C SER A 2 49.39 4.34 -54.74
N ARG A 3 49.71 3.52 -53.74
CA ARG A 3 48.73 2.82 -52.90
C ARG A 3 48.64 3.54 -51.56
N ILE A 4 47.52 4.25 -51.35
CA ILE A 4 47.14 4.82 -50.06
C ILE A 4 46.45 3.71 -49.25
N ALA A 5 47.04 3.35 -48.11
CA ALA A 5 46.41 2.46 -47.14
C ALA A 5 45.55 3.30 -46.19
N ILE A 6 44.23 3.08 -46.21
CA ILE A 6 43.29 3.69 -45.27
C ILE A 6 43.23 2.80 -44.03
N ALA A 7 43.83 3.26 -42.94
CA ALA A 7 43.67 2.64 -41.63
C ALA A 7 42.30 3.03 -41.05
N SER A 8 41.41 2.04 -40.91
CA SER A 8 40.11 2.21 -40.25
C SER A 8 40.30 2.11 -38.74
N ILE A 9 40.08 3.20 -38.02
CA ILE A 9 40.03 3.22 -36.55
C ILE A 9 38.61 2.81 -36.14
N THR A 10 38.46 1.59 -35.66
CA THR A 10 37.20 1.12 -35.06
C THR A 10 37.11 1.64 -33.62
N ALA A 11 36.29 2.66 -33.39
CA ALA A 11 35.94 3.09 -32.05
C ALA A 11 35.05 2.04 -31.38
N LEU A 12 35.55 1.37 -30.34
CA LEU A 12 34.74 0.51 -29.47
C LEU A 12 33.81 1.38 -28.62
N LEU A 13 32.51 1.35 -28.95
CA LEU A 13 31.45 1.81 -28.05
C LEU A 13 31.33 0.82 -26.90
N ILE A 14 31.82 1.19 -25.72
CA ILE A 14 31.51 0.48 -24.47
C ILE A 14 30.07 0.84 -24.10
N VAL A 15 29.12 0.03 -24.56
CA VAL A 15 27.75 0.04 -24.02
C VAL A 15 27.84 -0.54 -22.61
N GLY A 16 27.68 0.32 -21.60
CA GLY A 16 27.53 -0.13 -20.22
C GLY A 16 26.28 -1.01 -20.14
N GLN A 17 26.47 -2.33 -20.06
CA GLN A 17 25.40 -3.23 -19.67
C GLN A 17 24.96 -2.82 -18.27
N ALA A 18 23.76 -2.27 -18.15
CA ALA A 18 23.06 -2.22 -16.87
C ALA A 18 23.08 -3.66 -16.33
N ARG A 19 23.81 -3.92 -15.24
CA ARG A 19 23.81 -5.22 -14.59
C ARG A 19 22.36 -5.52 -14.25
N ALA A 20 21.79 -6.55 -14.89
CA ALA A 20 20.50 -7.07 -14.50
C ALA A 20 20.54 -7.36 -12.99
N ALA A 21 19.54 -6.88 -12.25
CA ALA A 21 19.46 -7.17 -10.83
C ALA A 21 19.48 -8.70 -10.63
N GLU A 22 20.13 -9.16 -9.55
CA GLU A 22 20.19 -10.59 -9.25
C GLU A 22 18.78 -11.21 -9.22
N PRO A 23 18.61 -12.50 -9.54
CA PRO A 23 17.31 -13.15 -9.38
C PRO A 23 16.79 -13.07 -7.94
N ILE A 24 15.47 -12.96 -7.76
CA ILE A 24 14.83 -13.18 -6.45
C ILE A 24 14.57 -14.67 -6.32
N THR A 25 15.31 -15.34 -5.44
CA THR A 25 15.11 -16.76 -5.16
C THR A 25 14.14 -16.92 -3.98
N LEU A 26 13.02 -17.59 -4.22
CA LEU A 26 12.00 -17.87 -3.20
C LEU A 26 12.07 -19.33 -2.76
N ARG A 27 11.91 -19.58 -1.45
CA ARG A 27 11.67 -20.94 -0.94
C ARG A 27 10.23 -21.40 -1.16
N ASP A 28 9.29 -20.45 -1.17
CA ASP A 28 7.87 -20.71 -1.44
C ASP A 28 7.15 -19.40 -1.83
N MET A 29 6.03 -19.54 -2.54
CA MET A 29 5.10 -18.47 -2.81
C MET A 29 3.68 -19.03 -2.95
N GLY A 30 2.69 -18.27 -2.52
CA GLY A 30 1.31 -18.71 -2.59
C GLY A 30 0.35 -17.65 -2.13
N SER A 31 -0.89 -18.05 -1.89
CA SER A 31 -1.93 -17.15 -1.40
C SER A 31 -2.99 -17.89 -0.60
N PHE A 32 -3.76 -17.13 0.15
CA PHE A 32 -4.91 -17.63 0.90
C PHE A 32 -5.90 -16.49 1.16
N HIS A 33 -7.14 -16.86 1.51
CA HIS A 33 -8.11 -15.94 2.09
C HIS A 33 -8.21 -16.12 3.61
N VAL A 34 -8.52 -15.05 4.33
CA VAL A 34 -8.79 -15.04 5.78
C VAL A 34 -10.02 -14.21 6.11
N GLY A 35 -10.58 -14.48 7.30
CA GLY A 35 -11.75 -13.76 7.79
C GLY A 35 -13.00 -14.04 6.98
N GLY A 36 -13.90 -13.05 6.99
CA GLY A 36 -15.20 -13.13 6.37
C GLY A 36 -16.24 -13.90 7.18
N ARG A 37 -17.48 -13.83 6.69
CA ARG A 37 -18.66 -14.47 7.29
C ARG A 37 -19.67 -14.87 6.22
N LEU A 38 -20.59 -15.75 6.61
CA LEU A 38 -21.74 -16.11 5.81
C LEU A 38 -22.92 -15.17 6.07
N VAL A 39 -23.64 -14.79 5.02
CA VAL A 39 -24.84 -13.93 5.08
C VAL A 39 -25.95 -14.54 4.23
N GLU A 40 -27.11 -14.73 4.83
CA GLU A 40 -28.30 -15.18 4.09
C GLU A 40 -29.05 -13.97 3.51
N ILE A 41 -29.40 -14.05 2.23
CA ILE A 41 -30.26 -13.09 1.55
C ILE A 41 -31.51 -13.81 1.07
N SER A 42 -32.67 -13.23 1.33
CA SER A 42 -33.97 -13.83 1.01
C SER A 42 -34.98 -12.77 0.54
N GLY A 43 -36.06 -13.21 -0.11
CA GLY A 43 -37.16 -12.33 -0.55
C GLY A 43 -36.85 -11.46 -1.78
N LYS A 44 -35.78 -11.75 -2.51
CA LYS A 44 -35.38 -11.03 -3.72
C LYS A 44 -35.96 -11.69 -4.98
N PRO A 45 -36.31 -10.92 -6.01
CA PRO A 45 -36.81 -11.49 -7.26
C PRO A 45 -35.68 -12.21 -8.02
N VAL A 46 -36.00 -13.39 -8.56
CA VAL A 46 -35.15 -14.07 -9.55
C VAL A 46 -35.02 -13.18 -10.79
N LYS A 47 -33.80 -13.01 -11.30
CA LYS A 47 -33.51 -12.16 -12.46
C LYS A 47 -33.16 -13.01 -13.67
N GLU A 48 -33.59 -12.60 -14.85
CA GLU A 48 -33.04 -13.14 -16.10
C GLU A 48 -31.81 -12.32 -16.50
N VAL A 49 -30.70 -13.01 -16.71
CA VAL A 49 -29.40 -12.41 -17.01
C VAL A 49 -28.85 -13.04 -18.27
N VAL A 50 -28.43 -12.20 -19.22
CA VAL A 50 -27.62 -12.61 -20.38
C VAL A 50 -26.16 -12.34 -20.02
N PHE A 51 -25.41 -13.39 -19.72
CA PHE A 51 -24.04 -13.28 -19.20
C PHE A 51 -22.99 -12.92 -20.26
N ALA A 52 -23.26 -13.18 -21.53
CA ALA A 52 -22.39 -12.86 -22.65
C ALA A 52 -23.19 -12.27 -23.81
N PRO A 53 -22.69 -11.25 -24.55
CA PRO A 53 -23.37 -10.71 -25.72
C PRO A 53 -23.77 -11.82 -26.71
N GLY A 54 -25.05 -11.88 -27.08
CA GLY A 54 -25.60 -12.94 -27.94
C GLY A 54 -25.86 -14.28 -27.27
N GLY A 55 -25.63 -14.39 -25.96
CA GLY A 55 -25.89 -15.60 -25.18
C GLY A 55 -27.38 -15.84 -24.89
N VAL A 56 -27.67 -17.00 -24.31
CA VAL A 56 -29.02 -17.38 -23.87
C VAL A 56 -29.29 -16.81 -22.47
N PRO A 57 -30.48 -16.23 -22.19
CA PRO A 57 -30.85 -15.80 -20.85
C PRO A 57 -30.81 -16.95 -19.84
N ALA A 58 -30.22 -16.70 -18.67
CA ALA A 58 -30.22 -17.61 -17.53
C ALA A 58 -30.94 -16.97 -16.35
N LYS A 59 -31.70 -17.78 -15.61
CA LYS A 59 -32.33 -17.35 -14.35
C LYS A 59 -31.30 -17.38 -13.23
N VAL A 60 -31.10 -16.25 -12.59
CA VAL A 60 -30.23 -16.08 -11.43
C VAL A 60 -31.10 -15.77 -10.23
N ASP A 61 -31.14 -16.71 -9.29
CA ASP A 61 -31.77 -16.51 -7.99
C ASP A 61 -30.76 -15.84 -7.04
N PRO A 62 -30.99 -14.58 -6.61
CA PRO A 62 -30.11 -13.90 -5.67
C PRO A 62 -30.42 -14.25 -4.20
N ASN A 63 -31.33 -15.20 -3.93
CA ASN A 63 -31.59 -15.69 -2.58
C ASN A 63 -30.64 -16.85 -2.25
N GLY A 64 -30.10 -16.84 -1.03
CA GLY A 64 -29.18 -17.86 -0.55
C GLY A 64 -28.07 -17.29 0.33
N THR A 65 -27.11 -18.15 0.67
CA THR A 65 -25.98 -17.82 1.52
C THR A 65 -24.81 -17.27 0.70
N TYR A 66 -24.25 -16.13 1.13
CA TYR A 66 -23.10 -15.46 0.55
C TYR A 66 -21.91 -15.45 1.51
N GLN A 67 -20.70 -15.75 1.00
CA GLN A 67 -19.45 -15.49 1.71
C GLN A 67 -19.00 -14.05 1.43
N VAL A 68 -18.85 -13.25 2.48
CA VAL A 68 -18.51 -11.83 2.40
C VAL A 68 -17.43 -11.46 3.41
N GLU A 69 -16.85 -10.26 3.27
CA GLU A 69 -15.93 -9.66 4.24
C GLU A 69 -14.60 -10.43 4.45
N GLN A 70 -14.26 -11.34 3.55
CA GLN A 70 -12.95 -11.98 3.51
C GLN A 70 -11.87 -11.05 2.95
N MET A 71 -10.62 -11.31 3.31
CA MET A 71 -9.44 -10.63 2.80
C MET A 71 -8.57 -11.61 2.00
N TYR A 72 -7.89 -11.14 0.97
CA TYR A 72 -6.93 -11.93 0.19
C TYR A 72 -5.50 -11.58 0.62
N VAL A 73 -4.65 -12.59 0.75
CA VAL A 73 -3.24 -12.43 1.11
C VAL A 73 -2.38 -13.24 0.15
N GLN A 74 -1.38 -12.60 -0.46
CA GLN A 74 -0.33 -13.27 -1.24
C GLN A 74 0.99 -13.20 -0.49
N TYR A 75 1.68 -14.34 -0.37
CA TYR A 75 2.94 -14.41 0.34
C TYR A 75 4.09 -14.81 -0.58
N PHE A 76 5.27 -14.30 -0.23
CA PHE A 76 6.53 -14.56 -0.91
C PHE A 76 7.61 -14.80 0.15
N LEU A 77 8.17 -16.00 0.20
CA LEU A 77 9.16 -16.39 1.20
C LEU A 77 10.54 -16.44 0.55
N PRO A 78 11.49 -15.55 0.89
CA PRO A 78 12.82 -15.57 0.30
C PRO A 78 13.58 -16.82 0.73
N ALA A 79 14.43 -17.35 -0.16
CA ALA A 79 15.31 -18.47 0.17
C ALA A 79 16.35 -18.10 1.23
N ASN A 80 16.83 -16.85 1.21
CA ASN A 80 17.73 -16.28 2.20
C ASN A 80 16.96 -15.30 3.11
N GLU A 81 16.24 -15.85 4.07
CA GLU A 81 15.41 -15.07 4.99
C GLU A 81 16.27 -14.44 6.10
N LYS A 82 16.29 -13.10 6.12
CA LYS A 82 17.00 -12.27 7.10
C LYS A 82 16.04 -11.55 8.05
N GLY A 83 14.78 -11.37 7.69
CA GLY A 83 13.79 -10.80 8.63
C GLY A 83 13.62 -11.71 9.85
N ALA A 84 13.59 -11.12 11.06
CA ALA A 84 13.27 -11.85 12.28
C ALA A 84 11.80 -12.28 12.32
N TYR A 85 10.94 -11.52 11.64
CA TYR A 85 9.51 -11.74 11.47
C TYR A 85 9.09 -11.41 10.02
N PRO A 86 7.98 -11.97 9.51
CA PRO A 86 7.41 -11.55 8.23
C PRO A 86 6.96 -10.08 8.24
N LEU A 87 7.01 -9.46 7.06
CA LEU A 87 6.57 -8.10 6.79
C LEU A 87 5.22 -8.13 6.07
N LEU A 88 4.17 -7.70 6.76
CA LEU A 88 2.82 -7.56 6.22
C LEU A 88 2.68 -6.16 5.61
N MET A 89 2.22 -6.07 4.38
CA MET A 89 2.08 -4.83 3.62
C MET A 89 0.60 -4.52 3.35
N TRP A 90 0.11 -3.43 3.94
CA TRP A 90 -1.31 -3.07 3.96
C TRP A 90 -1.57 -1.74 3.26
N HIS A 91 -2.21 -1.81 2.10
CA HIS A 91 -2.46 -0.66 1.26
C HIS A 91 -3.48 0.34 1.86
N GLY A 92 -3.51 1.55 1.30
CA GLY A 92 -4.46 2.59 1.64
C GLY A 92 -5.84 2.47 0.97
N GLY A 93 -6.61 3.55 1.04
CA GLY A 93 -7.95 3.60 0.44
C GLY A 93 -7.91 3.82 -1.07
N GLY A 94 -8.71 3.04 -1.81
CA GLY A 94 -8.86 3.17 -3.27
C GLY A 94 -7.81 2.42 -4.08
N LEU A 95 -6.93 1.65 -3.44
CA LEU A 95 -5.89 0.82 -4.06
C LEU A 95 -5.97 -0.62 -3.54
N THR A 96 -5.13 -1.51 -4.05
CA THR A 96 -4.96 -2.91 -3.62
C THR A 96 -3.50 -3.15 -3.18
N GLY A 97 -3.10 -4.41 -2.96
CA GLY A 97 -1.71 -4.81 -2.74
C GLY A 97 -0.76 -4.36 -3.86
N VAL A 98 -1.27 -4.00 -5.05
CA VAL A 98 -0.50 -3.39 -6.14
C VAL A 98 0.29 -2.15 -5.69
N THR A 99 -0.13 -1.51 -4.59
CA THR A 99 0.56 -0.39 -3.94
C THR A 99 2.06 -0.63 -3.75
N TYR A 100 2.45 -1.86 -3.46
CA TYR A 100 3.83 -2.23 -3.14
C TYR A 100 4.52 -3.04 -4.24
N GLU A 101 3.82 -3.38 -5.31
CA GLU A 101 4.35 -4.11 -6.46
C GLU A 101 5.14 -3.16 -7.39
N THR A 102 5.25 -3.46 -8.69
CA THR A 102 5.90 -2.59 -9.67
C THR A 102 5.28 -1.19 -9.68
N THR A 103 6.12 -0.15 -9.69
CA THR A 103 5.66 1.25 -9.70
C THR A 103 4.93 1.57 -11.02
N PRO A 104 4.10 2.64 -11.07
CA PRO A 104 3.34 3.01 -12.27
C PRO A 104 4.19 3.25 -13.54
N ASP A 105 5.46 3.62 -13.37
CA ASP A 105 6.45 3.80 -14.43
C ASP A 105 7.37 2.59 -14.66
N GLY A 106 7.08 1.44 -14.05
CA GLY A 106 7.75 0.18 -14.32
C GLY A 106 9.01 -0.11 -13.49
N ARG A 107 9.33 0.72 -12.50
CA ARG A 107 10.46 0.46 -11.59
C ARG A 107 10.09 -0.57 -10.53
N GLU A 108 11.12 -1.03 -9.84
CA GLU A 108 10.97 -1.88 -8.67
C GLU A 108 10.23 -1.15 -7.53
N GLY A 109 9.21 -1.81 -6.97
CA GLY A 109 8.56 -1.35 -5.74
C GLY A 109 8.99 -2.12 -4.50
N TRP A 110 8.37 -1.75 -3.39
CA TRP A 110 8.79 -2.17 -2.06
C TRP A 110 8.68 -3.67 -1.79
N LEU A 111 7.71 -4.36 -2.37
CA LEU A 111 7.57 -5.82 -2.25
C LEU A 111 8.85 -6.53 -2.69
N ASN A 112 9.33 -6.22 -3.89
CA ASN A 112 10.55 -6.80 -4.45
C ASN A 112 11.79 -6.31 -3.68
N TYR A 113 11.85 -5.03 -3.32
CA TYR A 113 12.96 -4.49 -2.53
C TYR A 113 13.12 -5.25 -1.21
N PHE A 114 12.05 -5.43 -0.43
CA PHE A 114 12.12 -6.12 0.86
C PHE A 114 12.35 -7.63 0.71
N LEU A 115 11.86 -8.26 -0.36
CA LEU A 115 12.26 -9.65 -0.68
C LEU A 115 13.77 -9.78 -0.91
N ARG A 116 14.38 -8.84 -1.64
CA ARG A 116 15.84 -8.80 -1.84
C ARG A 116 16.62 -8.54 -0.56
N LYS A 117 16.02 -7.82 0.39
CA LYS A 117 16.56 -7.64 1.74
C LYS A 117 16.34 -8.84 2.66
N GLY A 118 15.67 -9.89 2.19
CA GLY A 118 15.47 -11.14 2.92
C GLY A 118 14.25 -11.14 3.84
N TRP A 119 13.26 -10.28 3.61
CA TRP A 119 12.00 -10.32 4.34
C TRP A 119 11.03 -11.29 3.69
N ALA A 120 10.40 -12.17 4.46
CA ALA A 120 9.16 -12.79 4.02
C ALA A 120 8.09 -11.71 3.91
N VAL A 121 7.46 -11.58 2.75
CA VAL A 121 6.46 -10.52 2.49
C VAL A 121 5.08 -11.14 2.34
N TYR A 122 4.10 -10.56 3.03
CA TYR A 122 2.69 -10.86 2.89
C TYR A 122 2.00 -9.58 2.39
N ASN A 123 1.49 -9.60 1.17
CA ASN A 123 0.87 -8.46 0.50
C ASN A 123 -0.62 -8.75 0.33
N SER A 124 -1.44 -7.87 0.90
CA SER A 124 -2.84 -8.19 1.14
C SER A 124 -3.76 -7.22 0.44
N ASP A 125 -4.84 -7.73 -0.16
CA ASP A 125 -5.95 -6.92 -0.61
C ASP A 125 -6.99 -6.92 0.50
N ALA A 126 -7.19 -5.76 1.14
CA ALA A 126 -8.15 -5.56 2.22
C ALA A 126 -9.56 -6.03 1.82
N VAL A 127 -10.43 -6.27 2.82
CA VAL A 127 -11.87 -6.52 2.59
C VAL A 127 -12.42 -5.55 1.55
N GLU A 128 -13.30 -6.04 0.66
CA GLU A 128 -13.91 -5.33 -0.48
C GLU A 128 -12.98 -4.95 -1.64
N ARG A 129 -11.69 -5.24 -1.56
CA ARG A 129 -10.70 -4.70 -2.48
C ARG A 129 -10.10 -5.77 -3.38
N GLY A 130 -9.94 -5.50 -4.67
CA GLY A 130 -9.19 -6.40 -5.57
C GLY A 130 -9.67 -7.85 -5.51
N ARG A 131 -8.79 -8.76 -5.07
CA ARG A 131 -9.06 -10.21 -4.94
C ARG A 131 -9.87 -10.59 -3.69
N ALA A 132 -10.19 -9.62 -2.84
CA ALA A 132 -11.14 -9.72 -1.74
C ALA A 132 -12.49 -9.14 -2.17
N GLY A 133 -13.24 -9.93 -2.95
CA GLY A 133 -14.42 -9.49 -3.69
C GLY A 133 -15.50 -8.75 -2.90
N TRP A 134 -16.36 -8.04 -3.63
CA TRP A 134 -17.40 -7.18 -3.06
C TRP A 134 -18.54 -7.97 -2.45
N ALA A 135 -19.08 -7.46 -1.33
CA ALA A 135 -20.40 -7.86 -0.86
C ALA A 135 -21.48 -7.03 -1.56
N GLN A 136 -22.70 -7.58 -1.63
CA GLN A 136 -23.82 -6.91 -2.29
C GLN A 136 -24.20 -5.61 -1.56
N TYR A 137 -24.36 -4.52 -2.31
CA TYR A 137 -24.97 -3.27 -1.86
C TYR A 137 -26.36 -3.12 -2.48
N PRO A 138 -27.41 -2.70 -1.73
CA PRO A 138 -27.41 -2.29 -0.32
C PRO A 138 -27.68 -3.43 0.69
N ASP A 139 -27.72 -4.68 0.23
CA ASP A 139 -28.20 -5.79 1.03
C ASP A 139 -27.24 -6.20 2.16
N VAL A 140 -25.94 -6.22 1.89
CA VAL A 140 -24.89 -6.49 2.89
C VAL A 140 -24.28 -5.18 3.36
N PHE A 141 -23.59 -4.46 2.48
CA PHE A 141 -23.06 -3.13 2.80
C PHE A 141 -24.16 -2.09 2.63
N LYS A 142 -24.31 -1.18 3.60
CA LYS A 142 -25.43 -0.24 3.64
C LYS A 142 -25.16 1.10 2.96
N SER A 143 -23.89 1.48 2.79
CA SER A 143 -23.51 2.68 2.04
C SER A 143 -23.05 2.34 0.64
N GLU A 144 -23.09 3.32 -0.27
CA GLU A 144 -22.53 3.18 -1.61
C GLU A 144 -20.99 3.18 -1.58
N PRO A 145 -20.33 2.52 -2.56
CA PRO A 145 -18.89 2.63 -2.74
C PRO A 145 -18.51 3.99 -3.36
N VAL A 146 -17.35 4.48 -2.97
CA VAL A 146 -16.73 5.70 -3.50
C VAL A 146 -15.90 5.35 -4.74
N PHE A 147 -16.21 6.00 -5.85
CA PHE A 147 -15.42 5.97 -7.09
C PHE A 147 -14.65 7.28 -7.24
N LEU A 148 -13.42 7.20 -7.75
CA LEU A 148 -12.57 8.37 -7.96
C LEU A 148 -12.43 8.64 -9.46
N THR A 149 -12.54 9.91 -9.84
CA THR A 149 -12.15 10.36 -11.18
C THR A 149 -10.62 10.37 -11.30
N THR A 150 -10.10 10.39 -12.53
CA THR A 150 -8.64 10.48 -12.74
C THR A 150 -8.03 11.78 -12.21
N ALA A 151 -8.80 12.86 -12.08
CA ALA A 151 -8.32 14.10 -11.47
C ALA A 151 -8.12 13.97 -9.94
N ASN A 152 -8.98 13.20 -9.28
CA ASN A 152 -9.03 13.19 -7.82
C ASN A 152 -7.71 12.75 -7.17
N PRO A 153 -7.08 11.61 -7.52
CA PRO A 153 -5.79 11.22 -6.97
C PRO A 153 -4.67 12.23 -7.25
N PHE A 154 -4.62 12.83 -8.44
CA PHE A 154 -3.60 13.80 -8.82
C PHE A 154 -3.53 14.97 -7.83
N GLU A 155 -4.69 15.55 -7.52
CA GLU A 155 -4.81 16.69 -6.62
C GLU A 155 -4.74 16.25 -5.16
N ARG A 156 -5.35 15.11 -4.83
CA ARG A 156 -5.50 14.60 -3.46
C ARG A 156 -4.21 14.04 -2.88
N PHE A 157 -3.37 13.41 -3.70
CA PHE A 157 -2.17 12.71 -3.28
C PHE A 157 -0.92 13.58 -3.38
N ARG A 158 -1.11 14.90 -3.48
CA ARG A 158 -0.04 15.89 -3.53
C ARG A 158 0.94 15.55 -4.65
N ILE A 159 0.39 15.24 -5.83
CA ILE A 159 1.13 15.11 -7.10
C ILE A 159 1.00 16.44 -7.84
N GLY A 160 -0.25 16.87 -8.04
CA GLY A 160 -0.61 18.13 -8.64
C GLY A 160 -0.55 19.31 -7.67
N ASP A 161 -0.40 20.52 -8.22
CA ASP A 161 -0.36 21.78 -7.49
C ASP A 161 -1.77 22.26 -7.09
N GLY A 162 -2.48 21.44 -6.31
CA GLY A 162 -3.78 21.75 -5.73
C GLY A 162 -4.98 21.54 -6.67
N PRO A 163 -6.16 22.12 -6.33
CA PRO A 163 -7.39 21.94 -7.11
C PRO A 163 -7.27 22.47 -8.55
N ASN A 164 -7.85 21.74 -9.50
CA ASN A 164 -7.82 22.02 -10.94
C ASN A 164 -6.40 21.97 -11.56
N SER A 165 -5.51 21.18 -10.95
CA SER A 165 -4.14 20.99 -11.46
C SER A 165 -4.03 19.81 -12.45
N TYR A 166 -5.03 18.94 -12.47
CA TYR A 166 -5.13 17.87 -13.47
C TYR A 166 -5.69 18.40 -14.80
N ASP A 167 -5.11 17.93 -15.90
CA ASP A 167 -5.61 18.11 -17.27
C ASP A 167 -5.53 16.76 -18.00
N PRO A 168 -6.54 16.39 -18.83
CA PRO A 168 -6.45 15.22 -19.70
C PRO A 168 -5.24 15.25 -20.64
N ASP A 169 -4.79 16.43 -21.07
CA ASP A 169 -3.53 16.65 -21.78
C ASP A 169 -2.36 16.67 -20.77
N PRO A 170 -1.48 15.65 -20.77
CA PRO A 170 -0.38 15.58 -19.82
C PRO A 170 0.55 16.81 -19.83
N ALA A 171 0.67 17.51 -20.97
CA ALA A 171 1.51 18.69 -21.10
C ALA A 171 0.95 19.91 -20.35
N LYS A 172 -0.35 19.90 -20.00
CA LYS A 172 -1.04 20.99 -19.28
C LYS A 172 -1.22 20.73 -17.79
N ARG A 173 -0.86 19.53 -17.32
CA ARG A 173 -0.90 19.18 -15.89
C ARG A 173 0.07 20.07 -15.11
N LYS A 174 -0.39 20.58 -13.97
CA LYS A 174 0.43 21.39 -13.06
C LYS A 174 0.89 20.53 -11.90
N VAL A 175 2.17 20.18 -11.88
CA VAL A 175 2.77 19.35 -10.82
C VAL A 175 3.38 20.22 -9.73
N LEU A 176 3.42 19.71 -8.50
CA LEU A 176 4.16 20.37 -7.43
C LEU A 176 5.67 20.46 -7.81
N PRO A 177 6.36 21.58 -7.53
CA PRO A 177 7.76 21.74 -7.93
C PRO A 177 8.68 20.72 -7.27
N GLY A 178 9.36 19.90 -8.07
CA GLY A 178 10.27 18.85 -7.58
C GLY A 178 9.57 17.57 -7.13
N ASN A 179 8.29 17.39 -7.48
CA ASN A 179 7.54 16.20 -7.11
C ASN A 179 8.21 14.91 -7.60
N GLN A 180 8.27 13.91 -6.73
CA GLN A 180 8.91 12.64 -7.00
C GLN A 180 7.96 11.63 -7.65
N PHE A 181 6.64 11.87 -7.68
CA PHE A 181 5.73 10.95 -8.34
C PHE A 181 6.04 10.88 -9.85
N PRO A 182 6.13 9.69 -10.46
CA PRO A 182 6.38 9.55 -11.90
C PRO A 182 5.12 9.87 -12.70
N VAL A 183 4.92 11.15 -13.02
CA VAL A 183 3.74 11.65 -13.74
C VAL A 183 3.59 11.08 -15.15
N GLU A 184 4.68 10.64 -15.76
CA GLU A 184 4.70 9.87 -17.01
C GLU A 184 3.95 8.53 -16.88
N GLY A 185 3.92 7.95 -15.67
CA GLY A 185 3.20 6.72 -15.33
C GLY A 185 1.79 6.96 -14.78
N TYR A 186 1.27 8.20 -14.77
CA TYR A 186 0.00 8.51 -14.12
C TYR A 186 -1.18 7.71 -14.69
N GLU A 187 -1.21 7.47 -16.00
CA GLU A 187 -2.26 6.66 -16.62
C GLU A 187 -2.20 5.18 -16.19
N ASN A 188 -1.01 4.66 -15.87
CA ASN A 188 -0.89 3.33 -15.30
C ASN A 188 -1.32 3.32 -13.84
N PHE A 189 -1.02 4.38 -13.09
CA PHE A 189 -1.45 4.52 -11.71
C PHE A 189 -2.98 4.54 -11.58
N VAL A 190 -3.69 5.33 -12.39
CA VAL A 190 -5.16 5.40 -12.26
C VAL A 190 -5.87 4.10 -12.64
N LYS A 191 -5.24 3.21 -13.43
CA LYS A 191 -5.74 1.84 -13.67
C LYS A 191 -5.68 0.94 -12.43
N GLN A 192 -4.83 1.28 -11.46
CA GLN A 192 -4.69 0.56 -10.19
C GLN A 192 -5.78 0.98 -9.18
N ASN A 193 -6.47 2.08 -9.43
CA ASN A 193 -7.53 2.54 -8.55
C ASN A 193 -8.73 1.61 -8.63
N VAL A 194 -9.24 1.22 -7.48
CA VAL A 194 -10.47 0.46 -7.35
C VAL A 194 -11.42 1.19 -6.39
N PRO A 195 -12.74 1.04 -6.56
CA PRO A 195 -13.69 1.68 -5.66
C PRO A 195 -13.61 1.05 -4.26
N ARG A 196 -14.09 1.77 -3.25
CA ARG A 196 -14.07 1.30 -1.85
C ARG A 196 -15.25 1.79 -1.03
N TRP A 197 -15.46 1.17 0.12
CA TRP A 197 -16.38 1.68 1.15
C TRP A 197 -15.64 2.46 2.23
N THR A 198 -16.33 3.39 2.87
CA THR A 198 -15.86 4.16 4.03
C THR A 198 -16.44 3.68 5.35
N THR A 199 -17.29 2.64 5.31
CA THR A 199 -18.10 2.14 6.43
C THR A 199 -17.82 0.67 6.75
N THR A 200 -16.80 0.08 6.12
CA THR A 200 -16.40 -1.34 6.26
C THR A 200 -15.17 -1.52 7.16
N ASP A 201 -14.82 -0.50 7.94
CA ASP A 201 -13.63 -0.49 8.81
C ASP A 201 -13.62 -1.67 9.80
N ASP A 202 -14.75 -1.99 10.44
CA ASP A 202 -14.82 -3.09 11.42
C ASP A 202 -14.58 -4.47 10.77
N ALA A 203 -15.19 -4.71 9.60
CA ALA A 203 -14.94 -5.92 8.81
C ALA A 203 -13.48 -6.02 8.38
N THR A 204 -12.89 -4.90 7.98
CA THR A 204 -11.48 -4.81 7.56
C THR A 204 -10.53 -5.11 8.71
N ILE A 205 -10.77 -4.53 9.90
CA ILE A 205 -10.00 -4.80 11.13
C ILE A 205 -10.11 -6.28 11.53
N ALA A 206 -11.31 -6.86 11.48
CA ALA A 206 -11.52 -8.27 11.79
C ALA A 206 -10.71 -9.19 10.85
N ALA A 207 -10.66 -8.88 9.56
CA ALA A 207 -9.90 -9.68 8.60
C ALA A 207 -8.38 -9.52 8.77
N TYR A 208 -7.88 -8.32 9.07
CA TYR A 208 -6.46 -8.12 9.41
C TYR A 208 -6.05 -8.81 10.71
N ILE A 209 -6.93 -8.85 11.72
CA ILE A 209 -6.72 -9.68 12.91
C ILE A 209 -6.59 -11.15 12.52
N ALA A 210 -7.47 -11.64 11.63
CA ALA A 210 -7.41 -13.03 11.16
C ALA A 210 -6.14 -13.34 10.35
N GLU A 211 -5.61 -12.38 9.58
CA GLU A 211 -4.31 -12.52 8.91
C GLU A 211 -3.18 -12.69 9.93
N ILE A 212 -3.07 -11.78 10.91
CA ILE A 212 -2.02 -11.86 11.93
C ILE A 212 -2.17 -13.13 12.75
N ASP A 213 -3.40 -13.55 13.06
CA ASP A 213 -3.65 -14.78 13.80
C ASP A 213 -3.18 -16.02 13.03
N ARG A 214 -3.27 -16.00 11.70
CA ARG A 214 -2.80 -17.07 10.82
C ARG A 214 -1.29 -17.03 10.56
N VAL A 215 -0.73 -15.85 10.30
CA VAL A 215 0.70 -15.67 9.95
C VAL A 215 1.59 -15.75 11.19
N GLY A 216 1.08 -15.29 12.34
CA GLY A 216 1.83 -15.23 13.59
C GLY A 216 2.54 -13.89 13.81
N PRO A 217 3.50 -13.85 14.74
CA PRO A 217 4.30 -12.66 15.03
C PRO A 217 4.84 -11.95 13.79
N SER A 218 4.54 -10.66 13.64
CA SER A 218 4.72 -9.95 12.36
C SER A 218 5.13 -8.48 12.54
N VAL A 219 5.86 -7.93 11.57
CA VAL A 219 6.00 -6.48 11.36
C VAL A 219 4.90 -6.03 10.39
N ILE A 220 4.27 -4.89 10.66
CA ILE A 220 3.20 -4.36 9.80
C ILE A 220 3.65 -3.04 9.19
N LEU A 221 3.66 -2.97 7.86
CA LEU A 221 3.83 -1.76 7.08
C LEU A 221 2.47 -1.39 6.48
N PHE A 222 1.97 -0.19 6.78
CA PHE A 222 0.64 0.24 6.35
C PHE A 222 0.63 1.69 5.87
N HIS A 223 -0.31 1.99 4.97
CA HIS A 223 -0.39 3.30 4.31
C HIS A 223 -1.77 3.96 4.45
N SER A 224 -1.78 5.28 4.67
CA SER A 224 -2.98 6.10 4.49
C SER A 224 -4.18 5.62 5.32
N GLN A 225 -5.29 5.24 4.70
CA GLN A 225 -6.48 4.70 5.36
C GLN A 225 -6.13 3.56 6.33
N ALA A 226 -5.14 2.71 6.00
CA ALA A 226 -4.73 1.62 6.87
C ALA A 226 -4.08 2.09 8.18
N GLY A 227 -3.90 3.39 8.40
CA GLY A 227 -3.52 3.97 9.68
C GLY A 227 -4.43 3.51 10.83
N SER A 228 -5.75 3.69 10.70
CA SER A 228 -6.68 3.24 11.74
C SER A 228 -6.63 1.72 11.94
N PHE A 229 -6.43 0.96 10.86
CA PHE A 229 -6.37 -0.50 10.91
C PHE A 229 -5.10 -0.98 11.60
N GLY A 230 -3.93 -0.54 11.16
CA GLY A 230 -2.61 -0.88 11.73
C GLY A 230 -2.57 -0.69 13.25
N PHE A 231 -2.96 0.49 13.72
CA PHE A 231 -2.94 0.78 15.15
C PHE A 231 -3.99 -0.01 15.94
N LYS A 232 -5.25 -0.11 15.47
CA LYS A 232 -6.29 -0.86 16.19
C LYS A 232 -6.01 -2.36 16.24
N VAL A 233 -5.48 -2.92 15.16
CA VAL A 233 -5.08 -4.33 15.12
C VAL A 233 -3.91 -4.58 16.06
N ALA A 234 -2.92 -3.69 16.11
CA ALA A 234 -1.83 -3.79 17.10
C ALA A 234 -2.32 -3.68 18.54
N GLN A 235 -3.30 -2.82 18.82
CA GLN A 235 -3.97 -2.76 20.12
C GLN A 235 -4.77 -4.03 20.44
N ALA A 236 -5.26 -4.75 19.43
CA ALA A 236 -5.99 -6.01 19.60
C ALA A 236 -5.10 -7.25 19.70
N ARG A 237 -3.87 -7.19 19.16
CA ARG A 237 -2.88 -8.27 19.12
C ARG A 237 -1.46 -7.78 19.50
N PRO A 238 -1.28 -7.14 20.67
CA PRO A 238 0.02 -6.54 21.03
C PRO A 238 1.14 -7.57 21.25
N ASP A 239 0.78 -8.83 21.49
CA ASP A 239 1.71 -9.95 21.61
C ASP A 239 2.25 -10.43 20.24
N LYS A 240 1.49 -10.24 19.16
CA LYS A 240 1.84 -10.67 17.80
C LYS A 240 2.48 -9.56 16.97
N VAL A 241 2.13 -8.30 17.21
CA VAL A 241 2.74 -7.19 16.46
C VAL A 241 4.12 -6.87 17.02
N LYS A 242 5.14 -6.96 16.16
CA LYS A 242 6.55 -6.79 16.55
C LYS A 242 7.13 -5.44 16.17
N ALA A 243 6.56 -4.78 15.17
CA ALA A 243 6.80 -3.37 14.88
C ALA A 243 5.72 -2.83 13.93
N LEU A 244 5.57 -1.51 13.92
CA LEU A 244 4.68 -0.77 13.05
C LEU A 244 5.46 0.21 12.18
N ILE A 245 5.19 0.22 10.87
CA ILE A 245 5.71 1.20 9.91
C ILE A 245 4.51 1.88 9.26
N ALA A 246 4.19 3.08 9.71
CA ALA A 246 3.07 3.88 9.26
C ALA A 246 3.51 4.90 8.21
N ILE A 247 3.08 4.73 6.97
CA ILE A 247 3.33 5.69 5.88
C ILE A 247 2.11 6.59 5.74
N GLU A 248 2.27 7.86 6.10
CA GLU A 248 1.21 8.86 6.07
C GLU A 248 -0.14 8.35 6.61
N PRO A 249 -0.21 7.87 7.86
CA PRO A 249 -1.45 7.32 8.41
C PRO A 249 -2.55 8.39 8.43
N ALA A 250 -3.67 8.11 7.78
CA ALA A 250 -4.84 9.01 7.72
C ALA A 250 -5.71 8.93 8.97
N GLY A 251 -5.58 7.86 9.76
CA GLY A 251 -6.29 7.60 11.00
C GLY A 251 -5.37 7.02 12.06
N ILE A 252 -5.84 7.03 13.30
CA ILE A 252 -5.10 6.57 14.49
C ILE A 252 -5.82 5.39 15.17
N GLY A 253 -5.16 4.77 16.13
CA GLY A 253 -5.77 3.79 17.04
C GLY A 253 -6.73 4.46 18.04
N ASP A 254 -7.21 3.68 19.01
CA ASP A 254 -7.94 4.24 20.15
C ASP A 254 -6.97 5.00 21.07
N PRO A 255 -7.08 6.34 21.22
CA PRO A 255 -6.20 7.13 22.07
C PRO A 255 -6.21 6.68 23.54
N ALA A 256 -7.33 6.16 24.04
CA ALA A 256 -7.45 5.67 25.42
C ALA A 256 -6.63 4.39 25.67
N ARG A 257 -6.18 3.73 24.60
CA ARG A 257 -5.39 2.48 24.63
C ARG A 257 -4.00 2.65 24.03
N ALA A 258 -3.45 3.87 24.04
CA ALA A 258 -2.12 4.14 23.52
C ALA A 258 -1.02 3.36 24.28
N ASP A 259 -1.23 3.11 25.58
CA ASP A 259 -0.31 2.37 26.45
C ASP A 259 -0.11 0.90 26.04
N VAL A 260 -1.11 0.30 25.39
CA VAL A 260 -1.01 -1.06 24.85
C VAL A 260 0.11 -1.17 23.80
N LEU A 261 0.43 -0.07 23.11
CA LEU A 261 1.44 -0.03 22.06
C LEU A 261 2.86 0.25 22.58
N LYS A 262 3.05 0.47 23.89
CA LYS A 262 4.34 0.93 24.44
C LYS A 262 5.53 -0.01 24.13
N ASN A 263 5.27 -1.31 24.01
CA ASN A 263 6.31 -2.31 23.73
C ASN A 263 6.48 -2.62 22.23
N ILE A 264 5.82 -1.86 21.35
CA ILE A 264 5.85 -2.07 19.90
C ILE A 264 6.60 -0.90 19.28
N PRO A 265 7.86 -1.09 18.82
CA PRO A 265 8.59 -0.08 18.06
C PRO A 265 7.75 0.42 16.89
N THR A 266 7.57 1.73 16.79
CA THR A 266 6.74 2.34 15.76
C THR A 266 7.54 3.38 14.98
N LEU A 267 7.48 3.32 13.65
CA LEU A 267 7.99 4.33 12.73
C LEU A 267 6.81 5.00 12.02
N ILE A 268 6.76 6.32 12.01
CA ILE A 268 5.78 7.10 11.24
C ILE A 268 6.53 7.98 10.24
N ILE A 269 6.21 7.86 8.95
CA ILE A 269 6.84 8.62 7.87
C ILE A 269 5.81 9.54 7.21
N TYR A 270 6.17 10.82 7.05
CA TYR A 270 5.44 11.80 6.26
C TYR A 270 6.29 12.32 5.10
N GLY A 271 5.68 12.42 3.92
CA GLY A 271 6.26 13.02 2.72
C GLY A 271 6.22 14.54 2.73
N ASP A 272 6.33 15.13 1.55
CA ASP A 272 6.42 16.58 1.36
C ASP A 272 5.04 17.21 1.10
N TYR A 273 5.02 18.54 1.06
CA TYR A 273 3.88 19.39 0.74
C TYR A 273 2.66 19.22 1.66
N ILE A 274 2.84 18.66 2.86
CA ILE A 274 1.78 18.49 3.86
C ILE A 274 1.04 19.81 4.10
N GLU A 275 1.78 20.91 4.29
CA GLU A 275 1.23 22.25 4.54
C GLU A 275 0.47 22.86 3.34
N ARG A 276 0.59 22.28 2.14
CA ARG A 276 -0.14 22.74 0.94
C ARG A 276 -1.52 22.11 0.80
N ASP A 277 -1.79 21.01 1.51
CA ASP A 277 -3.09 20.35 1.49
C ASP A 277 -3.95 20.85 2.66
N SER A 278 -5.25 21.01 2.45
CA SER A 278 -6.17 21.52 3.47
C SER A 278 -6.47 20.53 4.62
N ARG A 279 -6.14 19.24 4.45
CA ARG A 279 -6.49 18.16 5.39
C ARG A 279 -5.26 17.60 6.09
N TRP A 280 -4.18 17.40 5.33
CA TRP A 280 -2.99 16.70 5.83
C TRP A 280 -2.32 17.34 7.05
N PRO A 281 -2.30 18.67 7.24
CA PRO A 281 -1.75 19.26 8.48
C PRO A 281 -2.50 18.78 9.72
N LYS A 282 -3.84 18.72 9.66
CA LYS A 282 -4.66 18.22 10.77
C LYS A 282 -4.50 16.72 10.97
N ILE A 283 -4.45 15.94 9.89
CA ILE A 283 -4.23 14.49 9.93
C ILE A 283 -2.88 14.18 10.58
N ARG A 284 -1.81 14.85 10.14
CA ARG A 284 -0.46 14.73 10.71
C ARG A 284 -0.45 15.11 12.18
N ALA A 285 -1.08 16.23 12.55
CA ALA A 285 -1.17 16.67 13.95
C ALA A 285 -1.86 15.62 14.84
N ASN A 286 -2.93 14.98 14.36
CA ASN A 286 -3.60 13.90 15.09
C ASN A 286 -2.67 12.68 15.24
N GLY A 287 -1.93 12.31 14.20
CA GLY A 287 -0.95 11.22 14.25
C GLY A 287 0.20 11.49 15.22
N ILE A 288 0.71 12.74 15.25
CA ILE A 288 1.74 13.17 16.21
C ILE A 288 1.20 13.10 17.64
N ALA A 289 0.00 13.63 17.90
CA ALA A 289 -0.61 13.58 19.22
C ALA A 289 -0.79 12.14 19.73
N PHE A 290 -1.16 11.20 18.84
CA PHE A 290 -1.26 9.79 19.19
C PHE A 290 0.11 9.16 19.47
N ALA A 291 1.14 9.48 18.67
CA ALA A 291 2.51 9.06 18.93
C ALA A 291 3.03 9.58 20.29
N ASP A 292 2.72 10.83 20.63
CA ASP A 292 3.07 11.42 21.91
C ASP A 292 2.37 10.73 23.07
N ALA A 293 1.11 10.30 22.90
CA ALA A 293 0.40 9.48 23.89
C ALA A 293 1.08 8.11 24.10
N ILE A 294 1.56 7.46 23.04
CA ILE A 294 2.32 6.20 23.14
C ILE A 294 3.65 6.45 23.89
N LYS A 295 4.38 7.53 23.56
CA LYS A 295 5.62 7.91 24.24
C LYS A 295 5.40 8.22 25.72
N ALA A 296 4.33 8.95 26.06
CA ALA A 296 3.95 9.27 27.44
C ALA A 296 3.65 8.01 28.27
N ALA A 297 3.18 6.94 27.63
CA ALA A 297 3.00 5.63 28.25
C ALA A 297 4.29 4.79 28.35
N GLY A 298 5.44 5.36 27.97
CA GLY A 298 6.75 4.70 27.99
C GLY A 298 7.14 4.00 26.68
N GLY A 299 6.43 4.28 25.58
CA GLY A 299 6.69 3.65 24.29
C GLY A 299 7.77 4.31 23.43
N SER A 300 8.17 3.61 22.36
CA SER A 300 9.16 4.09 21.38
C SER A 300 8.50 4.36 20.02
N VAL A 301 8.39 5.65 19.67
CA VAL A 301 7.88 6.09 18.36
C VAL A 301 8.86 7.04 17.69
N ASP A 302 9.36 6.64 16.52
CA ASP A 302 10.21 7.45 15.65
C ASP A 302 9.33 8.12 14.59
N ILE A 303 9.43 9.44 14.45
CA ILE A 303 8.68 10.20 13.44
C ILE A 303 9.67 10.81 12.46
N VAL A 304 9.48 10.52 11.18
CA VAL A 304 10.31 11.03 10.10
C VAL A 304 9.46 11.93 9.21
N ASP A 305 9.81 13.20 9.20
CA ASP A 305 9.43 14.15 8.16
C ASP A 305 10.50 14.07 7.07
N LEU A 306 10.17 13.53 5.90
CA LEU A 306 11.13 13.26 4.83
C LEU A 306 11.88 14.55 4.41
N PRO A 307 11.19 15.70 4.17
CA PRO A 307 11.88 16.96 3.89
C PRO A 307 12.89 17.40 4.95
N GLN A 308 12.55 17.26 6.24
CA GLN A 308 13.48 17.56 7.34
C GLN A 308 14.66 16.59 7.41
N ALA A 309 14.47 15.35 6.93
CA ALA A 309 15.52 14.35 6.78
C ALA A 309 16.34 14.53 5.47
N GLY A 310 16.07 15.56 4.67
CA GLY A 310 16.78 15.85 3.42
C GLY A 310 16.21 15.15 2.18
N ILE A 311 15.15 14.35 2.33
CA ILE A 311 14.48 13.63 1.25
C ILE A 311 13.25 14.44 0.82
N LYS A 312 13.32 15.11 -0.33
CA LYS A 312 12.34 16.14 -0.72
C LYS A 312 11.49 15.74 -1.92
N GLY A 313 10.30 16.33 -2.00
CA GLY A 313 9.39 16.20 -3.13
C GLY A 313 8.51 14.97 -3.11
N ASN A 314 8.53 14.17 -2.04
CA ASN A 314 7.70 12.98 -1.94
C ASN A 314 6.21 13.30 -1.92
N SER A 315 5.45 12.55 -2.71
CA SER A 315 3.98 12.60 -2.76
C SER A 315 3.37 11.80 -1.59
N HIS A 316 2.04 11.67 -1.56
CA HIS A 316 1.39 10.73 -0.64
C HIS A 316 1.73 9.26 -0.97
N LEU A 317 2.14 8.98 -2.21
CA LEU A 317 2.46 7.64 -2.71
C LEU A 317 3.98 7.42 -2.68
N VAL A 318 4.58 7.62 -1.50
CA VAL A 318 6.02 7.54 -1.26
C VAL A 318 6.66 6.24 -1.78
N MET A 319 5.91 5.14 -1.76
CA MET A 319 6.34 3.84 -2.28
C MET A 319 6.39 3.73 -3.81
N MET A 320 5.72 4.63 -4.52
CA MET A 320 5.68 4.72 -5.99
C MET A 320 6.54 5.84 -6.55
N ASP A 321 6.96 6.80 -5.71
CA ASP A 321 7.82 7.92 -6.09
C ASP A 321 9.16 7.47 -6.71
N LYS A 322 9.81 8.35 -7.48
CA LYS A 322 11.09 8.12 -8.17
C LYS A 322 12.21 7.73 -7.21
N ASN A 323 12.18 8.28 -5.99
CA ASN A 323 13.10 7.96 -4.91
C ASN A 323 12.54 6.92 -3.91
N ASN A 324 11.55 6.10 -4.29
CA ASN A 324 10.93 5.12 -3.39
C ASN A 324 11.94 4.18 -2.70
N LEU A 325 13.04 3.81 -3.36
CA LEU A 325 14.07 2.94 -2.79
C LEU A 325 14.97 3.65 -1.78
N GLU A 326 15.08 4.97 -1.82
CA GLU A 326 15.73 5.77 -0.78
C GLU A 326 14.95 5.70 0.52
N VAL A 327 13.62 5.83 0.43
CA VAL A 327 12.73 5.69 1.60
C VAL A 327 12.66 4.24 2.07
N ALA A 328 12.65 3.27 1.16
CA ALA A 328 12.73 1.85 1.53
C ALA A 328 14.03 1.53 2.29
N ALA A 329 15.15 2.14 1.90
CA ALA A 329 16.43 1.99 2.59
C ALA A 329 16.41 2.62 3.99
N LEU A 330 15.74 3.76 4.17
CA LEU A 330 15.51 4.34 5.48
C LEU A 330 14.74 3.38 6.40
N ILE A 331 13.65 2.79 5.89
CA ILE A 331 12.85 1.80 6.63
C ILE A 331 13.70 0.56 6.96
N GLN A 332 14.47 0.03 6.01
CA GLN A 332 15.35 -1.11 6.23
C GLN A 332 16.37 -0.83 7.34
N LYS A 333 17.03 0.34 7.30
CA LYS A 333 17.99 0.75 8.33
C LYS A 333 17.33 0.87 9.70
N TRP A 334 16.09 1.37 9.75
CA TRP A 334 15.33 1.44 11.00
C TRP A 334 15.03 0.04 11.55
N LEU A 335 14.58 -0.90 10.69
CA LEU A 335 14.32 -2.29 11.07
C LEU A 335 15.58 -2.98 11.62
N GLU A 336 16.72 -2.82 10.96
CA GLU A 336 18.02 -3.31 11.43
C GLU A 336 18.38 -2.71 12.80
N GLY A 337 18.20 -1.39 12.97
CA GLY A 337 18.46 -0.69 14.23
C GLY A 337 17.55 -1.11 15.39
N LYS A 338 16.37 -1.68 15.11
CA LYS A 338 15.47 -2.28 16.11
C LYS A 338 15.74 -3.77 16.34
N GLY A 339 16.76 -4.35 15.71
CA GLY A 339 17.11 -5.77 15.85
C GLY A 339 16.07 -6.71 15.21
N LEU A 340 15.36 -6.25 14.18
CA LEU A 340 14.32 -7.04 13.48
C LEU A 340 14.89 -7.81 12.28
N THR A 341 16.21 -7.91 12.17
CA THR A 341 16.95 -8.74 11.21
C THR A 341 17.82 -9.74 11.96
N LYS A 342 17.95 -10.96 11.43
CA LYS A 342 18.73 -12.09 11.97
C LYS A 342 20.23 -11.94 11.74
#